data_AF-G6F3I6-F1
#
_entry.id   AF-G6F3I6-F1
#
_cell.length_a   1.000
_cell.length_b   1.000
_cell.length_c   1.000
_cell.angle_alpha   90.00
_cell.angle_beta   90.00
_cell.angle_gamma   90.00
#
_symmetry.space_group_name_H-M   'P 1'
#
loop_
_entity.id
_entity.type
_entity.pdbx_description
1 polymer ?
#
loop_
_entity_poly.entity_id
_entity_poly.type
_entity_poly.pdbx_seq_one_letter_code
_entity_poly.pdbx_strand_id
1 'polypeptide(L)'
;MISGDTISKVEVYPNDDTVTGTQATYDKQTFKVLLSGGEGITNVGILFIITTLSGEVLEFTCVLPIRPAGVLQVGLDANYVMGGQGPSGHNNTKIESISVSSSGFIFQMSDGSTIKADTEGIYIQEGIVTVPETIGELPDDLLLNGNIYTVPDTYLNGTKQLPTGLSLNSNIIMTDGSVFFPKTINNNGVLCAA
;
A
#
# COMPACT_ATOMS: atom_id res chain seq x y z
N MET A 1 44.48 -7.75 -14.78
CA MET A 1 44.25 -6.79 -15.89
C MET A 1 45.37 -5.78 -16.00
N ILE A 2 46.12 -5.89 -17.10
CA ILE A 2 47.08 -4.89 -17.54
C ILE A 2 46.32 -3.62 -17.94
N SER A 3 46.89 -2.44 -17.66
CA SER A 3 46.30 -1.15 -18.06
C SER A 3 46.08 -1.11 -19.58
N GLY A 4 44.81 -1.05 -20.01
CA GLY A 4 44.41 -0.99 -21.42
C GLY A 4 43.94 -2.31 -22.04
N ASP A 5 44.01 -3.42 -21.31
CA ASP A 5 43.41 -4.69 -21.77
C ASP A 5 41.88 -4.62 -21.70
N THR A 6 41.20 -5.36 -22.57
CA THR A 6 39.74 -5.38 -22.66
C THR A 6 39.19 -6.79 -22.58
N ILE A 7 37.97 -6.92 -22.09
CA ILE A 7 37.25 -8.18 -21.97
C ILE A 7 36.89 -8.69 -23.37
N SER A 8 37.17 -9.96 -23.64
CA SER A 8 36.84 -10.65 -24.88
C SER A 8 35.67 -11.63 -24.69
N LYS A 9 35.54 -12.21 -23.49
CA LYS A 9 34.51 -13.18 -23.14
C LYS A 9 34.19 -13.13 -21.65
N VAL A 10 32.92 -13.31 -21.30
CA VAL A 10 32.47 -13.55 -19.92
C VAL A 10 31.59 -14.79 -19.92
N GLU A 11 31.94 -15.76 -19.09
CA GLU A 11 31.15 -16.96 -18.80
C GLU A 11 30.60 -16.90 -17.39
N VAL A 12 29.39 -17.41 -17.19
CA VAL A 12 28.63 -17.26 -15.95
C VAL A 12 28.16 -18.63 -15.51
N TYR A 13 28.52 -19.02 -14.29
CA TYR A 13 28.19 -20.31 -13.69
C TYR A 13 27.53 -20.07 -12.32
N PRO A 14 26.19 -19.91 -12.30
CA PRO A 14 25.43 -19.98 -11.05
C PRO A 14 25.56 -21.38 -10.43
N ASN A 15 25.56 -21.47 -9.11
CA ASN A 15 25.52 -22.74 -8.38
C ASN A 15 24.10 -23.30 -8.18
N ASP A 16 23.13 -22.70 -8.86
CA ASP A 16 21.71 -23.04 -8.85
C ASP A 16 21.25 -23.21 -10.30
N ASP A 17 20.82 -24.43 -10.65
CA ASP A 17 20.42 -24.81 -12.01
C ASP A 17 19.16 -24.06 -12.50
N THR A 18 18.42 -23.44 -11.58
CA THR A 18 17.24 -22.64 -11.89
C THR A 18 17.60 -21.20 -12.25
N VAL A 19 18.86 -20.79 -12.10
CA VAL A 19 19.37 -19.47 -12.45
C VAL A 19 20.18 -19.54 -13.74
N THR A 20 19.94 -18.58 -14.63
CA THR A 20 20.67 -18.42 -15.89
C THR A 20 21.31 -17.03 -15.98
N GLY A 21 22.53 -16.98 -16.50
CA GLY A 21 23.18 -15.75 -16.94
C GLY A 21 23.05 -15.61 -18.44
N THR A 22 22.38 -14.55 -18.91
CA THR A 22 22.21 -14.27 -20.33
C THR A 22 22.67 -12.85 -20.67
N GLN A 23 22.87 -12.57 -21.96
CA GLN A 23 23.20 -11.23 -22.50
C GLN A 23 24.44 -10.59 -21.87
N ALA A 24 25.55 -11.33 -21.79
CA ALA A 24 26.83 -10.75 -21.42
C ALA A 24 27.24 -9.69 -22.47
N THR A 25 27.18 -8.42 -22.09
CA THR A 25 27.74 -7.31 -22.87
C THR A 25 28.96 -6.78 -22.14
N TYR A 26 29.96 -6.34 -22.89
CA TYR A 26 31.20 -5.83 -22.31
C TYR A 26 31.67 -4.60 -23.07
N ASP A 27 32.12 -3.60 -22.31
CA ASP A 27 32.74 -2.37 -22.80
C ASP A 27 34.06 -2.16 -22.07
N LYS A 28 35.15 -2.38 -22.81
CA LYS A 28 36.53 -2.32 -22.32
C LYS A 28 36.73 -3.27 -21.13
N GLN A 29 36.74 -2.74 -19.91
CA GLN A 29 37.00 -3.48 -18.67
C GLN A 29 35.74 -3.69 -17.83
N THR A 30 34.57 -3.30 -18.35
CA THR A 30 33.29 -3.47 -17.69
C THR A 30 32.45 -4.50 -18.42
N PHE A 31 31.66 -5.26 -17.68
CA PHE A 31 30.70 -6.19 -18.25
C PHE A 31 29.36 -6.08 -17.52
N LYS A 32 28.30 -6.46 -18.23
CA LYS A 32 26.93 -6.54 -17.72
C LYS A 32 26.37 -7.90 -18.08
N VAL A 33 25.73 -8.54 -17.13
CA VAL A 33 25.03 -9.82 -17.31
C VAL A 33 23.62 -9.66 -16.77
N LEU A 34 22.64 -10.16 -17.52
CA LEU A 34 21.29 -10.33 -17.02
C LEU A 34 21.18 -11.69 -16.34
N LEU A 35 20.95 -11.69 -15.03
CA LEU A 35 20.66 -12.90 -14.26
C LEU A 35 19.14 -13.05 -14.13
N SER A 36 18.62 -14.24 -14.42
CA SER A 36 17.19 -14.55 -14.32
C SER A 36 16.96 -15.97 -13.82
N GLY A 37 15.91 -16.19 -13.03
CA GLY A 37 15.53 -17.50 -12.50
C GLY A 37 15.47 -17.53 -10.97
N GLY A 38 15.73 -18.70 -10.38
CA GLY A 38 15.74 -18.91 -8.93
C GLY A 38 14.40 -19.39 -8.35
N GLU A 39 14.45 -20.33 -7.43
CA GLU A 39 13.29 -20.79 -6.64
C GLU A 39 13.24 -20.07 -5.28
N GLY A 40 12.70 -18.85 -5.28
CA GLY A 40 12.46 -18.06 -4.05
C GLY A 40 13.51 -16.99 -3.77
N ILE A 41 13.65 -16.58 -2.50
CA ILE A 41 14.64 -15.58 -2.06
C ILE A 41 15.84 -16.32 -1.48
N THR A 42 16.69 -16.86 -2.35
CA THR A 42 17.92 -17.55 -1.94
C THR A 42 19.14 -16.77 -2.39
N ASN A 43 20.18 -16.84 -1.56
CA ASN A 43 21.49 -16.34 -1.92
C ASN A 43 22.13 -17.35 -2.88
N VAL A 44 22.32 -16.93 -4.12
CA VAL A 44 22.90 -17.76 -5.18
C VAL A 44 24.36 -17.35 -5.36
N GLY A 45 25.25 -18.33 -5.31
CA GLY A 45 26.66 -18.16 -5.63
C GLY A 45 26.85 -18.16 -7.14
N ILE A 46 27.59 -17.19 -7.66
CA ILE A 46 27.82 -17.04 -9.09
C ILE A 46 29.31 -16.89 -9.33
N LEU A 47 29.85 -17.80 -10.13
CA LEU A 47 31.22 -17.71 -10.65
C LEU A 47 31.18 -17.06 -12.05
N PHE A 48 31.97 -16.01 -12.21
CA PHE A 48 32.26 -15.39 -13.49
C PHE A 48 33.68 -15.76 -13.91
N ILE A 49 33.82 -16.28 -15.12
CA ILE A 49 35.13 -16.47 -15.77
C ILE A 49 35.25 -15.41 -16.87
N ILE A 50 36.22 -14.52 -16.71
CA ILE A 50 36.45 -13.37 -17.59
C ILE A 50 37.74 -13.64 -18.37
N THR A 51 37.64 -13.73 -19.68
CA THR A 51 38.81 -13.82 -20.57
C THR A 51 39.05 -12.45 -21.19
N THR A 52 40.29 -11.96 -21.13
CA THR A 52 40.67 -10.70 -21.79
C THR A 52 41.12 -10.95 -23.23
N LEU A 53 41.39 -9.89 -24.00
CA LEU A 53 41.97 -10.01 -25.34
C LEU A 53 43.42 -10.48 -25.31
N SER A 54 44.16 -10.19 -24.23
CA SER A 54 45.52 -10.70 -24.05
C SER A 54 45.58 -12.18 -23.67
N GLY A 55 44.42 -12.80 -23.39
CA GLY A 55 44.32 -14.19 -22.96
C GLY A 55 44.47 -14.40 -21.45
N GLU A 56 44.50 -13.32 -20.65
CA GLU A 56 44.42 -13.40 -19.19
C GLU A 56 43.02 -13.94 -18.80
N VAL A 57 42.99 -14.92 -17.90
CA VAL A 57 41.75 -15.47 -17.33
C VAL A 57 41.64 -15.01 -15.89
N LEU A 58 40.50 -14.40 -15.58
CA LEU A 58 40.19 -13.86 -14.26
C LEU A 58 38.92 -14.51 -13.73
N GLU A 59 38.95 -14.89 -12.47
CA GLU A 59 37.81 -15.44 -11.76
C GLU A 59 37.25 -14.40 -10.79
N PHE A 60 35.93 -14.25 -10.82
CA PHE A 60 35.21 -13.41 -9.89
C PHE A 60 34.02 -14.18 -9.35
N THR A 61 33.94 -14.34 -8.04
CA THR A 61 32.80 -14.99 -7.39
C THR A 61 32.04 -13.96 -6.57
N CYS A 62 30.71 -13.95 -6.72
CA CYS A 62 29.84 -13.19 -5.85
C CYS A 62 28.65 -14.02 -5.40
N VAL A 63 28.00 -13.56 -4.33
CA VAL A 63 26.75 -14.13 -3.84
C VAL A 63 25.70 -13.05 -3.98
N LEU A 64 24.65 -13.32 -4.76
CA LEU A 64 23.55 -12.39 -4.99
C LEU A 64 22.23 -13.02 -4.58
N PRO A 65 21.32 -12.27 -3.93
CA PRO A 65 19.95 -12.71 -3.77
C PRO A 65 19.25 -12.64 -5.13
N ILE A 66 18.94 -13.79 -5.72
CA ILE A 66 18.21 -13.88 -6.99
C ILE A 66 16.76 -14.24 -6.71
N ARG A 67 15.84 -13.69 -7.51
CA ARG A 67 14.41 -13.91 -7.40
C ARG A 67 13.82 -14.32 -8.74
N PRO A 68 12.75 -15.13 -8.74
CA PRO A 68 11.99 -15.42 -9.95
C PRO A 68 11.58 -14.13 -10.66
N ALA A 69 11.62 -14.16 -11.99
CA ALA A 69 11.18 -13.04 -12.81
C ALA A 69 9.73 -12.64 -12.44
N GLY A 70 9.51 -11.34 -12.18
CA GLY A 70 8.21 -10.80 -11.79
C GLY A 70 7.93 -10.76 -10.29
N VAL A 71 8.80 -11.31 -9.42
CA VAL A 71 8.59 -11.28 -7.96
C VAL A 71 9.35 -10.12 -7.31
N LEU A 72 8.62 -9.08 -6.91
CA LEU A 72 9.18 -7.90 -6.24
C LEU A 72 9.38 -8.08 -4.72
N GLN A 73 8.69 -9.03 -4.09
CA GLN A 73 8.85 -9.42 -2.68
C GLN A 73 8.14 -10.76 -2.41
N VAL A 74 8.70 -11.61 -1.54
CA VAL A 74 8.02 -12.77 -0.95
C VAL A 74 7.81 -12.47 0.53
N GLY A 75 6.56 -12.24 0.93
CA GLY A 75 6.20 -12.04 2.34
C GLY A 75 5.92 -13.37 3.02
N LEU A 76 6.55 -13.61 4.16
CA LEU A 76 6.07 -14.57 5.14
C LEU A 76 4.83 -13.94 5.79
N ASP A 77 3.67 -14.55 5.58
CA ASP A 77 2.40 -14.24 6.26
C ASP A 77 1.84 -12.83 6.09
N ALA A 78 1.73 -12.37 4.85
CA ALA A 78 0.75 -11.34 4.55
C ALA A 78 -0.01 -11.70 3.28
N ASN A 79 -1.32 -11.86 3.42
CA ASN A 79 -2.27 -11.93 2.31
C ASN A 79 -2.21 -10.62 1.53
N TYR A 80 -1.27 -10.50 0.61
CA TYR A 80 -1.23 -9.44 -0.37
C TYR A 80 -1.78 -9.97 -1.69
N VAL A 81 -3.05 -9.64 -1.95
CA VAL A 81 -3.65 -9.81 -3.28
C VAL A 81 -3.08 -8.71 -4.18
N MET A 82 -1.96 -9.00 -4.84
CA MET A 82 -1.49 -8.23 -5.99
C MET A 82 -1.77 -9.05 -7.25
N GLY A 83 -3.04 -9.10 -7.64
CA GLY A 83 -3.54 -9.85 -8.79
C GLY A 83 -5.07 -9.77 -8.88
N GLY A 84 -5.62 -10.01 -10.07
CA GLY A 84 -7.05 -9.83 -10.37
C GLY A 84 -8.02 -10.84 -9.74
N GLN A 85 -7.61 -11.66 -8.78
CA GLN A 85 -8.50 -12.60 -8.10
C GLN A 85 -8.18 -12.69 -6.61
N GLY A 86 -9.00 -12.03 -5.80
CA GLY A 86 -9.25 -12.46 -4.43
C GLY A 86 -10.20 -13.68 -4.41
N PRO A 87 -10.40 -14.33 -3.25
CA PRO A 87 -11.19 -15.56 -3.09
C PRO A 87 -12.69 -15.44 -3.46
N SER A 88 -13.15 -14.27 -3.89
CA SER A 88 -14.51 -14.01 -4.37
C SER A 88 -14.54 -13.15 -5.66
N GLY A 89 -13.42 -13.04 -6.37
CA GLY A 89 -13.30 -12.24 -7.59
C GLY A 89 -14.13 -12.82 -8.72
N HIS A 90 -15.18 -12.11 -9.13
CA HIS A 90 -15.87 -12.37 -10.39
C HIS A 90 -14.86 -12.24 -11.54
N ASN A 91 -14.92 -13.19 -12.48
CA ASN A 91 -14.02 -13.37 -13.62
C ASN A 91 -13.40 -12.07 -14.17
N ASN A 92 -12.06 -11.99 -14.23
CA ASN A 92 -11.26 -11.11 -15.08
C ASN A 92 -11.39 -9.57 -14.93
N THR A 93 -12.17 -9.06 -13.98
CA THR A 93 -12.27 -7.62 -13.78
C THR A 93 -11.22 -7.13 -12.78
N LYS A 94 -10.25 -6.32 -13.24
CA LYS A 94 -9.22 -5.68 -12.42
C LYS A 94 -9.50 -4.19 -12.26
N ILE A 95 -8.94 -3.57 -11.23
CA ILE A 95 -8.93 -2.10 -11.09
C ILE A 95 -7.93 -1.55 -12.11
N GLU A 96 -8.37 -0.67 -13.00
CA GLU A 96 -7.51 0.06 -13.95
C GLU A 96 -7.04 1.39 -13.40
N SER A 97 -7.90 2.08 -12.66
CA SER A 97 -7.52 3.31 -11.98
C SER A 97 -8.33 3.52 -10.70
N ILE A 98 -7.72 4.25 -9.77
CA ILE A 98 -8.36 4.73 -8.55
C ILE A 98 -8.37 6.25 -8.65
N SER A 99 -9.57 6.83 -8.64
CA SER A 99 -9.75 8.27 -8.55
C SER A 99 -10.21 8.63 -7.14
N VAL A 100 -9.46 9.53 -6.50
CA VAL A 100 -9.79 10.06 -5.18
C VAL A 100 -10.45 11.42 -5.37
N SER A 101 -11.65 11.60 -4.82
CA SER A 101 -12.37 12.86 -4.86
C SER A 101 -12.93 13.20 -3.48
N SER A 102 -13.44 14.43 -3.31
CA SER A 102 -14.21 14.80 -2.12
C SER A 102 -15.47 13.95 -1.90
N SER A 103 -15.91 13.19 -2.91
CA SER A 103 -17.08 12.31 -2.85
C SER A 103 -16.73 10.83 -2.61
N GLY A 104 -15.46 10.52 -2.34
CA GLY A 104 -14.97 9.18 -2.01
C GLY A 104 -13.99 8.62 -3.04
N PHE A 105 -13.77 7.30 -2.96
CA PHE A 105 -12.94 6.54 -3.89
C PHE A 105 -13.79 5.98 -5.03
N ILE A 106 -13.34 6.24 -6.24
CA ILE A 106 -13.92 5.69 -7.46
C ILE A 106 -12.91 4.72 -8.05
N PHE A 107 -13.27 3.45 -8.10
CA PHE A 107 -12.49 2.39 -8.72
C PHE A 107 -13.04 2.17 -10.12
N GLN A 108 -12.26 2.54 -11.14
CA GLN A 108 -12.57 2.19 -12.52
C GLN A 108 -12.06 0.79 -12.78
N MET A 109 -12.94 -0.07 -13.25
CA MET A 109 -12.67 -1.46 -13.49
C MET A 109 -12.39 -1.72 -14.98
N SER A 110 -11.66 -2.79 -15.30
CA SER A 110 -11.25 -3.14 -16.67
C SER A 110 -12.36 -3.61 -17.59
N ASP A 111 -13.52 -3.94 -17.04
CA ASP A 111 -14.74 -4.21 -17.80
C ASP A 111 -15.56 -2.94 -18.08
N GLY A 112 -15.02 -1.77 -17.71
CA GLY A 112 -15.69 -0.47 -17.85
C GLY A 112 -16.64 -0.13 -16.70
N SER A 113 -16.88 -1.04 -15.76
CA SER A 113 -17.70 -0.75 -14.59
C SER A 113 -16.98 0.17 -13.60
N THR A 114 -17.76 0.82 -12.74
CA THR A 114 -17.25 1.70 -11.70
C THR A 114 -17.77 1.22 -10.35
N ILE A 115 -16.86 0.98 -9.40
CA ILE A 115 -17.21 0.77 -8.00
C ILE A 115 -16.97 2.08 -7.27
N LYS A 116 -18.00 2.57 -6.58
CA LYS A 116 -17.87 3.70 -5.67
C LYS A 116 -17.83 3.15 -4.25
N ALA A 117 -16.75 3.40 -3.52
CA ALA A 117 -16.77 3.21 -2.08
C ALA A 117 -17.34 4.48 -1.46
N ASP A 118 -18.48 4.34 -0.81
CA ASP A 118 -18.99 5.39 0.07
C ASP A 118 -18.05 5.49 1.26
N THR A 119 -17.34 6.60 1.34
CA THR A 119 -16.34 6.86 2.36
C THR A 119 -16.97 7.51 3.58
N GLU A 120 -17.93 6.84 4.22
CA GLU A 120 -18.35 7.29 5.54
C GLU A 120 -17.11 7.25 6.46
N GLY A 121 -16.66 8.42 6.91
CA GLY A 121 -15.46 8.58 7.71
C GLY A 121 -14.22 9.09 6.98
N ILE A 122 -14.07 8.97 5.67
CA ILE A 122 -12.86 9.48 4.98
C ILE A 122 -13.18 10.83 4.36
N TYR A 123 -12.46 11.87 4.79
CA TYR A 123 -12.64 13.23 4.30
C TYR A 123 -11.29 13.86 3.92
N ILE A 124 -11.35 14.89 3.08
CA ILE A 124 -10.17 15.67 2.69
C ILE A 124 -10.20 16.97 3.48
N GLN A 125 -9.24 17.18 4.36
CA GLN A 125 -9.02 18.44 5.06
C GLN A 125 -7.71 19.05 4.57
N GLU A 126 -7.78 20.26 3.99
CA GLU A 126 -6.60 20.98 3.47
C GLU A 126 -5.74 20.18 2.47
N GLY A 127 -6.37 19.30 1.68
CA GLY A 127 -5.68 18.45 0.71
C GLY A 127 -5.08 17.16 1.30
N ILE A 128 -5.27 16.92 2.59
CA ILE A 128 -4.85 15.69 3.27
C ILE A 128 -6.05 14.77 3.44
N VAL A 129 -5.91 13.53 2.97
CA VAL A 129 -6.89 12.47 3.23
C VAL A 129 -6.79 12.08 4.70
N THR A 130 -7.84 12.34 5.45
CA THR A 130 -7.94 12.03 6.87
C THR A 130 -8.86 10.84 7.06
N VAL A 131 -8.36 9.84 7.78
CA VAL A 131 -9.13 8.66 8.20
C VAL A 131 -9.20 8.72 9.73
N PRO A 132 -10.40 8.82 10.33
CA PRO A 132 -10.56 8.84 11.77
C PRO A 132 -10.17 7.49 12.34
N GLU A 133 -9.38 7.52 13.42
CA GLU A 133 -8.93 6.30 14.09
C GLU A 133 -10.08 5.58 14.82
N THR A 134 -11.10 6.34 15.26
CA THR A 134 -12.25 5.83 15.98
C THR A 134 -13.55 6.36 15.37
N ILE A 135 -14.48 5.45 15.08
CA ILE A 135 -15.83 5.75 14.59
C ILE A 135 -16.83 5.41 15.70
N GLY A 136 -17.71 6.34 16.02
CA GLY A 136 -18.77 6.18 17.02
C GLY A 136 -20.16 6.26 16.40
N GLU A 137 -21.15 5.79 17.16
CA GLU A 137 -22.57 5.90 16.80
C GLU A 137 -23.27 6.91 17.70
N LEU A 138 -24.14 7.73 17.12
CA LEU A 138 -24.99 8.62 17.90
C LEU A 138 -26.15 7.84 18.53
N PRO A 139 -26.49 8.10 19.80
CA PRO A 139 -27.72 7.61 20.39
C PRO A 139 -28.93 8.03 19.55
N ASP A 140 -29.91 7.13 19.46
CA ASP A 140 -31.14 7.31 18.69
C ASP A 140 -32.13 8.29 19.34
N ASP A 141 -31.97 8.57 20.63
CA ASP A 141 -32.81 9.48 21.41
C ASP A 141 -32.28 10.94 21.44
N LEU A 142 -31.24 11.24 20.66
CA LEU A 142 -30.79 12.62 20.48
C LEU A 142 -31.79 13.45 19.67
N LEU A 143 -31.90 14.72 20.03
CA LEU A 143 -32.83 15.66 19.43
C LEU A 143 -32.07 16.69 18.58
N LEU A 144 -32.67 17.13 17.48
CA LEU A 144 -32.15 18.22 16.65
C LEU A 144 -32.92 19.51 16.91
N ASN A 145 -32.21 20.59 17.22
CA ASN A 145 -32.73 21.95 17.22
C ASN A 145 -32.08 22.72 16.06
N GLY A 146 -32.75 22.72 14.90
CA GLY A 146 -32.10 23.08 13.64
C GLY A 146 -31.03 22.04 13.29
N ASN A 147 -29.78 22.48 13.13
CA ASN A 147 -28.65 21.59 12.85
C ASN A 147 -27.87 21.18 14.11
N ILE A 148 -28.21 21.68 15.30
CA ILE A 148 -27.46 21.42 16.53
C ILE A 148 -28.06 20.20 17.24
N TYR A 149 -27.22 19.24 17.60
CA TYR A 149 -27.65 18.11 18.43
C TYR A 149 -27.80 18.51 19.90
N THR A 150 -28.89 18.03 20.49
CA THR A 150 -29.26 18.26 21.88
C THR A 150 -29.69 16.96 22.54
N VAL A 151 -29.59 16.89 23.87
CA VAL A 151 -29.97 15.71 24.63
C VAL A 151 -31.33 15.86 25.33
N PRO A 152 -32.07 14.76 25.54
CA PRO A 152 -33.18 14.73 26.48
C PRO A 152 -32.68 14.80 27.94
N ASP A 153 -33.60 15.09 28.86
CA ASP A 153 -33.29 15.25 30.30
C ASP A 153 -32.55 14.05 30.88
N THR A 154 -32.74 12.83 30.38
CA THR A 154 -32.06 11.63 30.87
C THR A 154 -30.52 11.76 30.88
N TYR A 155 -29.92 12.52 29.97
CA TYR A 155 -28.48 12.79 29.97
C TYR A 155 -28.10 13.93 30.92
N LEU A 156 -28.96 14.96 31.06
CA LEU A 156 -28.76 16.06 32.00
C LEU A 156 -28.82 15.60 33.46
N ASN A 157 -29.68 14.61 33.74
CA ASN A 157 -29.91 14.03 35.05
C ASN A 157 -28.83 12.99 35.40
N GLY A 158 -27.97 12.63 34.45
CA GLY A 158 -26.94 11.60 34.59
C GLY A 158 -27.47 10.15 34.59
N THR A 159 -28.73 9.92 34.25
CA THR A 159 -29.29 8.55 34.15
C THR A 159 -28.86 7.84 32.87
N LYS A 160 -28.48 8.60 31.83
CA LYS A 160 -27.73 8.13 30.67
C LYS A 160 -26.40 8.89 30.56
N GLN A 161 -25.41 8.23 29.96
CA GLN A 161 -24.11 8.79 29.66
C GLN A 161 -23.96 8.97 28.15
N LEU A 162 -23.29 10.04 27.73
CA LEU A 162 -22.92 10.21 26.34
C LEU A 162 -21.80 9.22 25.95
N PRO A 163 -21.73 8.83 24.67
CA PRO A 163 -20.59 8.12 24.11
C PRO A 163 -19.27 8.88 24.32
N THR A 164 -18.16 8.15 24.23
CA THR A 164 -16.81 8.75 24.27
C THR A 164 -16.63 9.77 23.14
N GLY A 165 -15.94 10.88 23.42
CA GLY A 165 -15.73 11.98 22.47
C GLY A 165 -16.88 12.98 22.39
N LEU A 166 -17.97 12.76 23.14
CA LEU A 166 -19.07 13.69 23.30
C LEU A 166 -19.13 14.20 24.74
N SER A 167 -19.53 15.47 24.89
CA SER A 167 -19.74 16.11 26.19
C SER A 167 -20.94 17.05 26.12
N LEU A 168 -21.31 17.63 27.27
CA LEU A 168 -22.46 18.53 27.38
C LEU A 168 -22.02 19.94 27.74
N ASN A 169 -22.60 20.91 27.03
CA ASN A 169 -22.69 22.29 27.48
C ASN A 169 -24.16 22.64 27.61
N SER A 170 -24.70 22.56 28.83
CA SER A 170 -26.15 22.51 29.07
C SER A 170 -26.76 21.32 28.32
N ASN A 171 -27.82 21.52 27.54
CA ASN A 171 -28.45 20.49 26.71
C ASN A 171 -27.81 20.33 25.32
N ILE A 172 -26.79 21.11 24.98
CA ILE A 172 -26.12 21.05 23.67
C ILE A 172 -24.98 20.03 23.72
N ILE A 173 -24.91 19.20 22.68
CA ILE A 173 -23.84 18.21 22.53
C ILE A 173 -22.60 18.90 21.96
N MET A 174 -21.50 18.73 22.68
CA MET A 174 -20.18 19.16 22.29
C MET A 174 -19.35 17.95 21.86
N THR A 175 -18.38 18.17 20.97
CA THR A 175 -17.42 17.14 20.53
C THR A 175 -16.01 17.69 20.54
N ASP A 176 -15.05 16.87 20.98
CA ASP A 176 -13.62 17.19 20.95
C ASP A 176 -12.94 16.71 19.65
N GLY A 177 -13.68 16.04 18.76
CA GLY A 177 -13.16 15.48 17.50
C GLY A 177 -12.35 14.19 17.66
N SER A 178 -12.24 13.62 18.87
CA SER A 178 -11.51 12.36 19.11
C SER A 178 -12.21 11.13 18.49
N VAL A 179 -13.53 11.20 18.33
CA VAL A 179 -14.36 10.17 17.72
C VAL A 179 -15.14 10.78 16.56
N PHE A 180 -15.09 10.12 15.40
CA PHE A 180 -15.90 10.52 14.25
C PHE A 180 -17.30 9.93 14.36
N PHE A 181 -18.31 10.80 14.32
CA PHE A 181 -19.72 10.40 14.26
C PHE A 181 -20.24 10.64 12.83
N PRO A 182 -20.68 9.60 12.11
CA PRO A 182 -21.18 9.73 10.75
C PRO A 182 -22.31 10.76 10.62
N LYS A 183 -22.34 11.50 9.50
CA LYS A 183 -23.35 12.53 9.19
C LYS A 183 -23.37 13.70 10.17
N THR A 184 -22.24 13.97 10.82
CA THR A 184 -22.06 15.13 11.69
C THR A 184 -20.89 16.00 11.25
N ILE A 185 -20.89 17.25 11.70
CA ILE A 185 -19.76 18.17 11.60
C ILE A 185 -19.39 18.70 12.99
N ASN A 186 -18.09 18.85 13.24
CA ASN A 186 -17.58 19.59 14.39
C ASN A 186 -17.52 21.08 14.04
N ASN A 187 -18.49 21.85 14.51
CA ASN A 187 -18.55 23.30 14.31
C ASN A 187 -17.99 24.03 15.54
N ASN A 188 -16.66 24.13 15.62
CA ASN A 188 -15.94 24.77 16.73
C ASN A 188 -16.30 24.19 18.10
N GLY A 189 -16.35 22.86 18.20
CA GLY A 189 -16.67 22.12 19.41
C GLY A 189 -18.15 21.77 19.57
N VAL A 190 -19.05 22.34 18.78
CA VAL A 190 -20.47 21.98 18.77
C VAL A 190 -20.69 20.85 17.76
N LEU A 191 -21.37 19.79 18.17
CA LEU A 191 -21.77 18.72 17.26
C LEU A 191 -23.02 19.13 16.48
N CYS A 192 -22.91 19.24 15.16
CA CYS A 192 -24.02 19.56 14.27
C CYS A 192 -24.27 18.45 13.26
N ALA A 193 -25.48 18.38 12.70
CA ALA A 193 -25.79 17.57 11.52
C ALA A 193 -25.05 18.11 10.28
N ALA A 194 -24.55 17.20 9.45
CA ALA A 194 -23.87 17.47 8.18
C ALA A 194 -24.85 17.65 7.01
#